data_AF-A0A534A3Z7-F1
#
_entry.id   AF-A0A534A3Z7-F1
#
_cell.length_a   1.000
_cell.length_b   1.000
_cell.length_c   1.000
_cell.angle_alpha   90.00
_cell.angle_beta   90.00
_cell.angle_gamma   90.00
#
_symmetry.space_group_name_H-M   'P 1'
#
loop_
_entity.id
_entity.type
_entity.pdbx_description
1 polymer ?
#
loop_
_entity_poly.entity_id
_entity_poly.type
_entity_poly.pdbx_seq_one_letter_code
_entity_poly.pdbx_strand_id
1 'polypeptide(L)'
;MSLTLSRFFFILISIQATCEARSGQYRIDGSTADSTKHSIRVMEDNLPDEKKRIFEQAILHIKVSNPKAGYDSSLKGPDALTDYGLLGKRINGMTFEEIMKLGGN
;
A
#
# COMPACT_ATOMS: atom_id res chain seq x y z
N MET A 1 41.58 40.13 16.25
CA MET A 1 41.36 38.85 16.93
C MET A 1 40.26 39.04 17.96
N SER A 2 39.06 38.50 17.69
CA SER A 2 38.12 38.11 18.74
C SER A 2 37.30 36.97 18.18
N LEU A 3 37.94 35.80 18.14
CA LEU A 3 37.26 34.51 18.07
C LEU A 3 36.58 34.32 19.43
N THR A 4 35.32 33.88 19.41
CA THR A 4 34.56 33.14 20.44
C THR A 4 33.20 33.78 20.72
N LEU A 5 32.22 33.64 19.81
CA LEU A 5 30.82 33.69 20.25
C LEU A 5 29.79 33.01 19.34
N SER A 6 30.18 32.40 18.22
CA SER A 6 29.22 31.79 17.29
C SER A 6 29.49 30.31 17.08
N ARG A 7 29.44 29.52 18.17
CA ARG A 7 29.42 28.04 18.13
C ARG A 7 28.18 27.43 18.76
N PHE A 8 27.18 28.25 19.11
CA PHE A 8 25.94 27.81 19.76
C PHE A 8 24.70 27.86 18.84
N PHE A 9 24.88 28.01 17.53
CA PHE A 9 23.77 28.11 16.56
C PHE A 9 23.57 26.86 15.71
N PHE A 10 23.96 25.67 16.21
CA PHE A 10 23.98 24.42 15.43
C PHE A 10 23.18 23.26 16.03
N ILE A 11 22.38 23.48 17.09
CA ILE A 11 21.68 22.39 17.82
C ILE A 11 20.13 22.49 17.70
N LEU A 12 19.61 23.42 16.88
CA LEU A 12 18.16 23.65 16.73
C LEU A 12 17.66 23.53 15.28
N ILE A 13 18.24 22.62 14.50
CA ILE A 13 17.56 22.09 13.32
C ILE A 13 17.10 20.69 13.68
N SER A 14 16.06 20.69 14.53
CA SER A 14 14.82 19.98 14.25
C SER A 14 15.01 18.71 13.45
N ILE A 15 15.31 17.65 14.20
CA ILE A 15 14.94 16.28 13.88
C ILE A 15 13.42 16.29 13.69
N GLN A 16 12.97 16.75 12.52
CA GLN A 16 11.67 16.45 11.99
C GLN A 16 11.77 15.00 11.52
N ALA A 17 11.94 14.09 12.48
CA ALA A 17 11.51 12.73 12.34
C ALA A 17 10.00 12.85 12.18
N THR A 18 9.58 13.05 10.94
CA THR A 18 8.21 12.86 10.52
C THR A 18 7.86 11.47 11.00
N CYS A 19 7.10 11.42 12.08
CA CYS A 19 6.24 10.29 12.40
C CYS A 19 5.07 10.31 11.37
N GLU A 20 5.40 10.44 10.08
CA GLU A 20 4.52 10.01 9.01
C GLU A 20 4.58 8.50 9.05
N ALA A 21 3.65 7.95 9.83
CA ALA A 21 3.44 6.53 9.99
C ALA A 21 3.47 5.82 8.63
N ARG A 22 4.62 5.22 8.31
CA ARG A 22 4.86 3.93 7.61
C ARG A 22 4.10 3.57 6.33
N SER A 23 3.17 4.38 5.81
CA SER A 23 2.34 4.05 4.66
C SER A 23 3.16 3.94 3.37
N GLY A 24 4.26 4.69 3.25
CA GLY A 24 5.21 4.61 2.13
C GLY A 24 6.27 3.50 2.26
N GLN A 25 6.38 2.84 3.41
CA GLN A 25 7.40 1.80 3.64
C GLN A 25 6.89 0.39 3.36
N TYR A 26 5.59 0.15 3.56
CA TYR A 26 5.03 -1.18 3.40
C TYR A 26 4.62 -1.42 1.93
N ARG A 27 5.12 -2.51 1.36
CA ARG A 27 4.88 -2.93 -0.03
C ARG A 27 4.18 -4.27 -0.05
N ILE A 28 3.31 -4.48 -1.03
CA ILE A 28 2.66 -5.77 -1.22
C ILE A 28 3.65 -6.80 -1.76
N ASP A 29 3.78 -7.94 -1.10
CA ASP A 29 4.40 -9.13 -1.67
C ASP A 29 3.38 -9.86 -2.55
N GLY A 30 3.49 -9.68 -3.86
CA GLY A 30 2.64 -10.31 -4.86
C GLY A 30 3.22 -11.59 -5.47
N SER A 31 4.27 -12.17 -4.88
CA SER A 31 4.97 -13.34 -5.46
C SER A 31 4.10 -14.60 -5.51
N THR A 32 3.18 -14.74 -4.57
CA THR A 32 2.21 -15.85 -4.49
C THR A 32 0.82 -15.32 -4.08
N ALA A 33 -0.22 -16.12 -4.30
CA ALA A 33 -1.57 -15.76 -3.87
C ALA A 33 -1.65 -15.58 -2.33
N ASP A 34 -0.97 -16.46 -1.58
CA ASP A 34 -0.95 -16.41 -0.12
C ASP A 34 -0.15 -15.22 0.40
N SER A 35 1.01 -14.92 -0.17
CA SER A 35 1.79 -13.73 0.20
C SER A 35 1.02 -12.45 -0.12
N THR A 36 0.30 -12.41 -1.25
CA THR A 36 -0.55 -11.27 -1.60
C THR A 36 -1.64 -11.05 -0.56
N LYS A 37 -2.39 -12.12 -0.22
CA LYS A 37 -3.45 -12.07 0.79
C LYS A 37 -2.90 -11.65 2.15
N HIS A 38 -1.76 -12.20 2.55
CA HIS A 38 -1.11 -11.86 3.80
C HIS A 38 -0.68 -10.39 3.81
N SER A 39 -0.02 -9.91 2.75
CA SER A 39 0.46 -8.54 2.68
C SER A 39 -0.67 -7.52 2.66
N ILE A 40 -1.77 -7.77 1.95
CA ILE A 40 -2.96 -6.92 1.97
C ILE A 40 -3.50 -6.79 3.40
N ARG A 41 -3.63 -7.92 4.10
CA ARG A 41 -4.13 -7.92 5.49
C ARG A 41 -3.21 -7.16 6.45
N VAL A 42 -1.90 -7.36 6.34
CA VAL A 42 -0.94 -6.60 7.14
C VAL A 42 -1.04 -5.11 6.83
N MET A 43 -1.22 -4.72 5.57
CA MET A 43 -1.42 -3.31 5.23
C MET A 43 -2.70 -2.76 5.88
N GLU A 44 -3.82 -3.46 5.75
CA GLU A 44 -5.11 -3.12 6.37
C GLU A 44 -5.01 -2.95 7.89
N ASP A 45 -4.32 -3.87 8.57
CA ASP A 45 -4.15 -3.87 10.03
C ASP A 45 -3.26 -2.71 10.51
N ASN A 46 -2.46 -2.12 9.64
CA ASN A 46 -1.60 -0.96 9.94
C ASN A 46 -2.21 0.38 9.49
N LEU A 47 -3.39 0.38 8.86
CA LEU A 47 -4.09 1.58 8.43
C LEU A 47 -5.14 2.01 9.48
N PRO A 48 -5.35 3.33 9.67
CA PRO A 48 -6.51 3.81 10.42
C PRO A 48 -7.80 3.44 9.68
N ASP A 49 -8.91 3.27 10.41
CA ASP A 49 -10.19 2.75 9.91
C ASP A 49 -10.69 3.46 8.63
N GLU A 50 -10.52 4.79 8.56
CA GLU A 50 -10.88 5.56 7.37
C GLU A 50 -10.07 5.12 6.14
N LYS A 51 -8.73 5.07 6.25
CA LYS A 51 -7.86 4.63 5.15
C LYS A 51 -8.05 3.16 4.81
N LYS A 52 -8.38 2.32 5.80
CA LYS A 52 -8.68 0.91 5.58
C LYS A 52 -9.87 0.72 4.64
N ARG A 53 -10.98 1.44 4.86
CA ARG A 53 -12.14 1.35 3.96
C ARG A 53 -11.82 1.79 2.53
N ILE A 54 -11.06 2.86 2.38
CA ILE A 54 -10.69 3.38 1.06
C ILE A 54 -9.74 2.38 0.37
N PHE A 55 -8.81 1.78 1.11
CA PHE A 55 -7.94 0.71 0.62
C PHE A 55 -8.72 -0.52 0.13
N GLU A 56 -9.68 -1.00 0.93
CA GLU A 56 -10.54 -2.13 0.56
C GLU A 56 -11.32 -1.85 -0.74
N GLN A 57 -11.84 -0.63 -0.90
CA GLN A 57 -12.51 -0.19 -2.13
C GLN A 57 -11.55 -0.14 -3.33
N ALA A 58 -10.33 0.37 -3.14
CA ALA A 58 -9.31 0.39 -4.19
C ALA A 58 -8.95 -1.03 -4.64
N ILE A 59 -8.74 -1.96 -3.70
CA ILE A 59 -8.47 -3.37 -3.99
C ILE A 59 -9.64 -4.01 -4.75
N LEU A 60 -10.89 -3.75 -4.34
CA LEU A 60 -12.07 -4.24 -5.04
C LEU A 60 -12.15 -3.71 -6.46
N HIS A 61 -11.91 -2.41 -6.66
CA HIS A 61 -11.91 -1.79 -7.98
C HIS A 61 -10.80 -2.38 -8.88
N ILE A 62 -9.61 -2.65 -8.33
CA ILE A 62 -8.51 -3.31 -9.07
C ILE A 62 -8.89 -4.74 -9.49
N LYS A 63 -9.59 -5.48 -8.61
CA LYS A 63 -10.10 -6.83 -8.91
C LYS A 63 -11.12 -6.81 -10.05
N VAL A 64 -12.09 -5.91 -9.99
CA VAL A 64 -13.18 -5.80 -10.98
C VAL A 64 -12.70 -5.22 -12.31
N SER A 65 -11.76 -4.27 -12.28
CA SER A 65 -11.15 -3.68 -13.49
C SER A 65 -10.16 -4.62 -14.20
N ASN A 66 -10.02 -5.87 -13.77
CA ASN A 66 -9.17 -6.84 -14.44
C ASN A 66 -9.96 -7.51 -15.57
N PRO A 67 -9.67 -7.22 -16.86
CA PRO A 67 -10.41 -7.81 -17.98
C PRO A 67 -10.26 -9.34 -18.07
N LYS A 68 -9.22 -9.93 -17.44
CA LYS A 68 -9.07 -11.38 -17.34
C LYS A 68 -9.96 -12.01 -16.25
N ALA A 69 -10.41 -11.23 -15.27
CA ALA A 69 -11.37 -11.71 -14.28
C ALA A 69 -12.73 -12.02 -14.93
N GLY A 70 -13.13 -11.32 -16.00
CA GLY A 70 -14.36 -11.58 -16.74
C GLY A 70 -14.38 -12.89 -17.54
N TYR A 71 -13.23 -13.35 -18.03
CA TYR A 71 -13.11 -14.62 -18.76
C TYR A 71 -12.99 -15.82 -17.80
N ASP A 72 -12.34 -15.62 -16.64
CA ASP A 72 -12.11 -16.68 -15.64
C ASP A 72 -13.28 -16.79 -14.63
N SER A 73 -14.10 -15.75 -14.44
CA SER A 73 -15.28 -15.78 -13.56
C SER A 73 -16.41 -16.68 -14.05
N SER A 74 -16.51 -16.90 -15.36
CA SER A 74 -17.43 -17.90 -15.92
C SER A 74 -16.95 -19.35 -15.69
N LEU A 75 -15.66 -19.56 -15.38
CA LEU A 75 -15.04 -20.88 -15.19
C LEU A 75 -14.74 -21.22 -13.72
N LYS A 76 -14.46 -20.22 -12.88
CA LYS A 76 -14.13 -20.36 -11.45
C LYS A 76 -15.30 -20.08 -10.50
N GLY A 77 -16.46 -19.70 -11.01
CA GLY A 77 -17.62 -19.35 -10.18
C GLY A 77 -17.40 -18.06 -9.36
N PRO A 78 -18.22 -17.80 -8.32
CA PRO A 78 -18.17 -16.56 -7.53
C PRO A 78 -16.80 -16.28 -6.87
N ASP A 79 -15.90 -17.28 -6.82
CA ASP A 79 -14.56 -17.18 -6.27
C ASP A 79 -13.49 -16.54 -7.19
N ALA A 80 -13.85 -16.16 -8.42
CA ALA A 80 -12.92 -15.43 -9.28
C ALA A 80 -12.55 -14.04 -8.74
N LEU A 81 -13.39 -13.45 -7.88
CA LEU A 81 -13.10 -12.19 -7.15
C LEU A 81 -12.11 -12.40 -5.98
N THR A 82 -11.77 -13.65 -5.68
CA THR A 82 -10.86 -14.08 -4.61
C THR A 82 -9.49 -14.51 -5.15
N ASP A 83 -9.23 -14.40 -6.46
CA ASP A 83 -7.93 -14.77 -7.06
C ASP A 83 -6.83 -13.76 -6.70
N TYR A 84 -6.26 -13.96 -5.52
CA TYR A 84 -5.11 -13.22 -5.03
C TYR A 84 -3.86 -13.44 -5.88
N GLY A 85 -3.78 -14.49 -6.71
CA GLY A 85 -2.66 -14.70 -7.62
C GLY A 85 -2.67 -13.69 -8.78
N LEU A 86 -3.84 -13.44 -9.36
CA LEU A 86 -4.01 -12.41 -10.39
C LEU A 86 -3.90 -11.00 -9.82
N LEU A 87 -4.49 -10.76 -8.65
CA LEU A 87 -4.35 -9.49 -7.96
C LEU A 87 -2.88 -9.21 -7.61
N GLY A 88 -2.19 -10.19 -7.02
CA GLY A 88 -0.79 -10.11 -6.62
C GLY A 88 0.13 -9.70 -7.75
N LYS A 89 -0.02 -10.31 -8.92
CA LYS A 89 0.73 -9.92 -10.14
C LYS A 89 0.55 -8.45 -10.52
N ARG A 90 -0.62 -7.86 -10.23
CA ARG A 90 -0.95 -6.49 -10.61
C ARG A 90 -0.46 -5.46 -9.59
N ILE A 91 -0.42 -5.82 -8.31
CA ILE A 91 -0.04 -4.89 -7.22
C ILE A 91 1.29 -5.23 -6.54
N ASN A 92 2.03 -6.23 -7.04
CA ASN A 92 3.31 -6.64 -6.48
C ASN A 92 4.28 -5.45 -6.39
N GLY A 93 4.87 -5.26 -5.21
CA GLY A 93 5.79 -4.17 -4.92
C GLY A 93 5.13 -2.80 -4.76
N MET A 94 3.81 -2.68 -4.90
CA MET A 94 3.11 -1.41 -4.72
C MET A 94 2.93 -1.08 -3.22
N THR A 95 3.06 0.20 -2.93
CA THR A 95 2.70 0.84 -1.66
C THR A 95 1.21 1.17 -1.61
N PHE A 96 0.72 1.58 -0.45
CA PHE A 96 -0.66 2.05 -0.27
C PHE A 96 -1.02 3.14 -1.30
N GLU A 97 -0.21 4.19 -1.42
CA GLU A 97 -0.47 5.33 -2.33
C GLU A 97 -0.54 4.93 -3.80
N GLU A 98 0.29 3.97 -4.22
CA GLU A 98 0.29 3.43 -5.58
C GLU A 98 -0.97 2.60 -5.84
N ILE A 99 -1.43 1.85 -4.84
CA ILE A 99 -2.67 1.08 -4.90
C ILE A 99 -3.88 2.01 -4.96
N MET A 100 -3.88 3.12 -4.20
CA MET A 100 -4.97 4.10 -4.26
C MET A 100 -5.11 4.70 -5.66
N LYS A 101 -3.99 5.17 -6.24
CA LYS A 101 -3.94 5.70 -7.60
C LYS A 101 -4.43 4.70 -8.64
N LEU A 102 -4.04 3.44 -8.50
CA LEU A 102 -4.46 2.37 -9.40
C LEU A 102 -5.96 2.04 -9.24
N GLY A 103 -6.46 2.13 -8.00
CA GLY A 103 -7.86 1.95 -7.63
C GLY A 103 -8.74 3.17 -7.89
N GLY A 104 -8.20 4.26 -8.45
CA GLY A 104 -8.98 5.46 -8.81
C GLY A 104 -9.34 6.36 -7.63
N ASN A 105 -8.55 6.35 -6.56
CA ASN A 105 -8.68 7.22 -5.39
C ASN A 105 -7.43 8.08 -5.18
#